data_AF-A0A9D2I0F2-F1
#
_entry.id   AF-A0A9D2I0F2-F1
#
_cell.length_a   1.000
_cell.length_b   1.000
_cell.length_c   1.000
_cell.angle_alpha   90.00
_cell.angle_beta   90.00
_cell.angle_gamma   90.00
#
_symmetry.space_group_name_H-M   'P 1'
#
loop_
_entity.id
_entity.type
_entity.pdbx_description
1 polymer ?
#
loop_
_entity_poly.entity_id
_entity_poly.type
_entity_poly.pdbx_seq_one_letter_code
_entity_poly.pdbx_strand_id
1 'polypeptide(L)'
;MQEDYVWVRKLQDFFAYKPRNTYRVFDRSVYSEDGSHSIPIRVFHPKERTARDLLLFFHGGGWVLGNNDTYTKDCIRMADLTGRTVLSVDYRKAPEHPFPAGFEDCYRVIDIITNNTELTGIPDISKINLIGNSAGGNLVAAVCQKLRDEGKALPGKQILINPVTYWDHSEEAPFDSIRVNGHDYGLTSKKMQEYMEMYEPDEELRQSPYISPLMADDFSRLPEALVITSEFDPLRDEGEEYGIQMKEAGTPTRIFQATGTVHDFITGSSMTDITEKTYQLIKDFLDGNLEGSETSGKQNDTTSKKLGEAG
;
A
#
# COMPACT_ATOMS: atom_id res chain seq x y z
N MET A 1 -15.78 23.07 2.43
CA MET A 1 -14.81 23.70 1.53
C MET A 1 -14.06 22.53 0.91
N GLN A 2 -14.35 22.21 -0.34
CA GLN A 2 -13.66 21.12 -1.04
C GLN A 2 -12.19 21.52 -1.17
N GLU A 3 -11.26 20.67 -0.73
CA GLU A 3 -9.84 20.99 -0.82
C GLU A 3 -9.42 21.10 -2.31
N ASP A 4 -8.66 22.13 -2.66
CA ASP A 4 -8.07 22.23 -4.00
C ASP A 4 -6.87 21.28 -4.08
N TYR A 5 -7.14 20.03 -4.47
CA TYR A 5 -6.11 18.98 -4.57
C TYR A 5 -5.03 19.27 -5.63
N VAL A 6 -5.29 20.16 -6.60
CA VAL A 6 -4.24 20.64 -7.52
C VAL A 6 -3.25 21.50 -6.75
N TRP A 7 -3.73 22.39 -5.89
CA TRP A 7 -2.88 23.22 -5.04
C TRP A 7 -2.15 22.39 -3.97
N VAL A 8 -2.83 21.40 -3.36
CA VAL A 8 -2.22 20.47 -2.40
C VAL A 8 -1.06 19.70 -3.04
N ARG A 9 -1.24 19.14 -4.25
CA ARG A 9 -0.15 18.46 -4.98
C ARG A 9 1.04 19.38 -5.25
N LYS A 10 0.80 20.62 -5.69
CA LYS A 10 1.87 21.62 -5.91
C LYS A 10 2.66 21.93 -4.64
N LEU A 11 1.99 22.01 -3.49
CA LEU A 11 2.67 22.18 -2.21
C LEU A 11 3.48 20.94 -1.82
N GLN A 12 2.91 19.75 -1.99
CA GLN A 12 3.61 18.50 -1.76
C GLN A 12 4.90 18.43 -2.58
N ASP A 13 4.85 18.79 -3.86
CA ASP A 13 6.01 18.83 -4.76
C ASP A 13 7.06 19.86 -4.32
N PHE A 14 6.61 21.02 -3.85
CA PHE A 14 7.51 22.07 -3.40
C PHE A 14 8.33 21.66 -2.17
N PHE A 15 7.72 20.93 -1.24
CA PHE A 15 8.37 20.43 -0.03
C PHE A 15 8.99 19.03 -0.19
N ALA A 16 8.80 18.39 -1.33
CA ALA A 16 9.30 17.05 -1.59
C ALA A 16 10.84 17.00 -1.55
N TYR A 17 11.36 15.89 -1.04
CA TYR A 17 12.80 15.70 -0.91
C TYR A 17 13.41 15.28 -2.24
N LYS A 18 14.41 16.05 -2.70
CA LYS A 18 15.17 15.70 -3.89
C LYS A 18 16.45 14.94 -3.51
N PRO A 19 16.65 13.71 -4.03
CA PRO A 19 17.78 12.88 -3.67
C PRO A 19 19.10 13.49 -4.16
N ARG A 20 20.14 13.43 -3.32
CA ARG A 20 21.49 13.93 -3.68
C ARG A 20 22.35 12.91 -4.42
N ASN A 21 22.01 11.62 -4.36
CA ASN A 21 22.79 10.55 -4.96
C ASN A 21 21.97 9.82 -6.03
N THR A 22 22.16 10.22 -7.29
CA THR A 22 21.48 9.65 -8.46
C THR A 22 21.90 8.21 -8.78
N TYR A 23 23.05 7.73 -8.29
CA TYR A 23 23.44 6.33 -8.52
C TYR A 23 22.58 5.32 -7.74
N ARG A 24 21.89 5.79 -6.70
CA ARG A 24 20.97 4.96 -5.91
C ARG A 24 19.52 5.16 -6.30
N VAL A 25 19.24 6.18 -7.10
CA VAL A 25 17.88 6.59 -7.49
C VAL A 25 17.87 6.85 -8.99
N PHE A 26 17.20 5.99 -9.75
CA PHE A 26 17.13 6.08 -11.20
C PHE A 26 15.72 6.32 -11.68
N ASP A 27 15.55 7.41 -12.44
CA ASP A 27 14.27 7.76 -13.08
C ASP A 27 14.21 7.17 -14.50
N ARG A 28 13.07 6.57 -14.79
CA ARG A 28 12.71 6.04 -16.11
C ARG A 28 11.23 6.27 -16.36
N SER A 29 10.81 6.00 -17.59
CA SER A 29 9.39 5.91 -17.92
C SER A 29 9.18 4.62 -18.68
N VAL A 30 8.08 3.95 -18.36
CA VAL A 30 7.47 2.96 -19.24
C VAL A 30 6.33 3.63 -19.99
N TYR A 31 5.74 2.96 -20.98
CA TYR A 31 4.66 3.52 -21.79
C TYR A 31 3.41 2.66 -21.68
N SER A 32 2.25 3.30 -21.82
CA SER A 32 0.97 2.63 -21.99
C SER A 32 1.01 1.66 -23.18
N GLU A 33 0.08 0.72 -23.24
CA GLU A 33 0.04 -0.29 -24.31
C GLU A 33 -0.05 0.35 -25.71
N ASP A 34 -0.85 1.39 -25.85
CA ASP A 34 -1.02 2.17 -27.08
C ASP A 34 0.06 3.27 -27.29
N GLY A 35 0.98 3.42 -26.34
CA GLY A 35 2.01 4.46 -26.35
C GLY A 35 1.48 5.90 -26.20
N SER A 36 0.21 6.10 -25.86
CA SER A 36 -0.41 7.43 -25.72
C SER A 36 0.15 8.26 -24.57
N HIS A 37 0.69 7.63 -23.53
CA HIS A 37 1.30 8.31 -22.40
C HIS A 37 2.44 7.51 -21.77
N SER A 38 3.32 8.25 -21.08
CA SER A 38 4.39 7.68 -20.27
C SER A 38 3.93 7.50 -18.82
N ILE A 39 4.34 6.40 -18.21
CA ILE A 39 4.16 6.09 -16.79
C ILE A 39 5.52 6.23 -16.12
N PRO A 40 5.78 7.31 -15.35
CA PRO A 40 7.04 7.50 -14.67
C PRO A 40 7.28 6.44 -13.60
N ILE A 41 8.50 5.94 -13.54
CA ILE A 41 8.95 5.00 -12.52
C ILE A 41 10.27 5.49 -11.92
N ARG A 42 10.47 5.20 -10.63
CA ARG A 42 11.72 5.51 -9.92
C ARG A 42 12.24 4.27 -9.22
N VAL A 43 13.48 3.91 -9.52
CA VAL A 43 14.16 2.74 -8.96
C VAL A 43 15.09 3.18 -7.83
N PHE A 44 14.96 2.56 -6.66
CA PHE A 44 15.75 2.82 -5.47
C PHE A 44 16.58 1.59 -5.12
N HIS A 45 17.90 1.74 -5.11
CA HIS A 45 18.81 0.69 -4.68
C HIS A 45 19.16 0.80 -3.19
N PRO A 46 19.14 -0.32 -2.45
CA PRO A 46 19.53 -0.32 -1.04
C PRO A 46 21.02 -0.02 -0.90
N LYS A 47 21.44 0.50 0.26
CA LYS A 47 22.87 0.64 0.58
C LYS A 47 23.60 -0.70 0.52
N GLU A 48 22.95 -1.74 1.05
CA GLU A 48 23.43 -3.11 1.03
C GLU A 48 22.32 -4.00 0.45
N ARG A 49 22.60 -4.65 -0.68
CA ARG A 49 21.65 -5.55 -1.31
C ARG A 49 21.79 -6.95 -0.71
N THR A 50 20.85 -7.32 0.15
CA THR A 50 20.83 -8.64 0.81
C THR A 50 19.91 -9.64 0.11
N ALA A 51 19.01 -9.17 -0.77
CA ALA A 51 18.15 -10.02 -1.58
C ALA A 51 18.05 -9.53 -3.04
N ARG A 52 17.69 -10.45 -3.95
CA ARG A 52 17.64 -10.17 -5.40
C ARG A 52 16.25 -9.86 -5.93
N ASP A 53 15.21 -10.14 -5.16
CA ASP A 53 13.84 -9.80 -5.47
C ASP A 53 13.60 -8.28 -5.48
N LEU A 54 12.56 -7.89 -6.21
CA LEU A 54 12.11 -6.53 -6.39
C LEU A 54 10.84 -6.28 -5.59
N LEU A 55 10.78 -5.10 -4.98
CA LEU A 55 9.55 -4.55 -4.43
C LEU A 55 8.96 -3.57 -5.46
N LEU A 56 7.86 -3.96 -6.10
CA LEU A 56 7.07 -3.06 -6.95
C LEU A 56 6.11 -2.29 -6.05
N PHE A 57 6.37 -0.99 -5.88
CA PHE A 57 5.68 -0.14 -4.93
C PHE A 57 4.63 0.75 -5.61
N PHE A 58 3.41 0.71 -5.08
CA PHE A 58 2.32 1.63 -5.41
C PHE A 58 2.06 2.53 -4.21
N HIS A 59 2.17 3.84 -4.40
CA HIS A 59 2.05 4.80 -3.32
C HIS A 59 0.58 5.03 -2.91
N GLY A 60 0.35 5.47 -1.68
CA GLY A 60 -0.96 5.90 -1.19
C GLY A 60 -1.32 7.34 -1.59
N GLY A 61 -2.37 7.87 -0.96
CA GLY A 61 -2.86 9.24 -1.21
C GLY A 61 -4.27 9.31 -1.82
N GLY A 62 -5.13 8.32 -1.52
CA GLY A 62 -6.53 8.32 -1.97
C GLY A 62 -6.70 8.41 -3.49
N TRP A 63 -5.77 7.82 -4.27
CA TRP A 63 -5.69 7.90 -5.74
C TRP A 63 -5.58 9.31 -6.34
N VAL A 64 -5.52 10.34 -5.50
CA VAL A 64 -5.57 11.76 -5.87
C VAL A 64 -4.24 12.45 -5.57
N LEU A 65 -3.57 12.06 -4.49
CA LEU A 65 -2.34 12.65 -3.97
C LEU A 65 -1.14 11.71 -4.11
N GLY A 66 0.04 12.25 -3.78
CA GLY A 66 1.30 11.52 -3.78
C GLY A 66 1.93 11.42 -5.17
N ASN A 67 3.24 11.18 -5.19
CA ASN A 67 4.03 10.84 -6.38
C ASN A 67 5.40 10.30 -5.95
N ASN A 68 6.27 10.03 -6.93
CA ASN A 68 7.64 9.58 -6.65
C ASN A 68 8.45 10.56 -5.79
N ASP A 69 8.26 11.87 -5.93
CA ASP A 69 8.99 12.88 -5.15
C ASP A 69 8.52 12.89 -3.68
N THR A 70 7.21 12.80 -3.42
CA THR A 70 6.68 12.79 -2.05
C THR A 70 7.06 11.52 -1.29
N TYR A 71 7.13 10.38 -1.98
CA TYR A 71 7.49 9.07 -1.40
C TYR A 71 8.98 8.73 -1.49
N THR A 72 9.83 9.64 -1.98
CA THR A 72 11.26 9.34 -2.19
C THR A 72 11.96 8.91 -0.91
N LYS A 73 11.69 9.57 0.22
CA LYS A 73 12.30 9.20 1.52
C LYS A 73 11.85 7.82 1.97
N ASP A 74 10.56 7.52 1.84
CA ASP A 74 9.96 6.26 2.24
C ASP A 74 10.49 5.11 1.39
N CYS A 75 10.62 5.31 0.08
CA CYS A 75 11.20 4.30 -0.81
C CYS A 75 12.69 4.06 -0.54
N ILE A 76 13.47 5.10 -0.25
CA ILE A 76 14.88 4.94 0.17
C ILE A 76 14.96 4.14 1.47
N ARG A 77 14.12 4.46 2.45
CA ARG A 77 14.08 3.79 3.75
C ARG A 77 13.64 2.33 3.62
N MET A 78 12.59 2.09 2.84
CA MET A 78 12.09 0.75 2.49
C MET A 78 13.19 -0.08 1.83
N ALA A 79 13.88 0.46 0.83
CA ALA A 79 14.99 -0.23 0.18
C ALA A 79 16.09 -0.58 1.19
N ASP A 80 16.55 0.41 1.98
CA ASP A 80 17.63 0.22 2.96
C ASP A 80 17.27 -0.83 4.03
N LEU A 81 16.05 -0.81 4.58
CA LEU A 81 15.65 -1.70 5.68
C LEU A 81 15.28 -3.11 5.21
N THR A 82 14.73 -3.25 4.01
CA THR A 82 14.40 -4.58 3.45
C THR A 82 15.58 -5.23 2.72
N GLY A 83 16.62 -4.45 2.40
CA GLY A 83 17.80 -4.88 1.63
C GLY A 83 17.48 -5.22 0.17
N ARG A 84 16.38 -4.69 -0.35
CA ARG A 84 15.83 -4.98 -1.69
C ARG A 84 15.77 -3.74 -2.55
N THR A 85 15.75 -3.95 -3.87
CA THR A 85 15.46 -2.84 -4.80
C THR A 85 13.97 -2.52 -4.75
N VAL A 86 13.63 -1.24 -4.73
CA VAL A 86 12.24 -0.76 -4.79
C VAL A 86 12.04 -0.06 -6.14
N LEU A 87 10.98 -0.39 -6.87
CA LEU A 87 10.53 0.33 -8.06
C LEU A 87 9.19 0.97 -7.73
N SER A 88 9.17 2.29 -7.61
CA SER A 88 7.96 3.08 -7.37
C SER A 88 7.32 3.48 -8.69
N VAL A 89 6.00 3.38 -8.76
CA VAL A 89 5.18 3.77 -9.93
C VAL A 89 4.45 5.07 -9.63
N ASP A 90 4.60 6.07 -10.50
CA ASP A 90 3.88 7.35 -10.44
C ASP A 90 2.67 7.30 -11.38
N TYR A 91 1.64 6.58 -10.96
CA TYR A 91 0.44 6.32 -11.76
C TYR A 91 -0.42 7.59 -11.91
N ARG A 92 -1.27 7.63 -12.95
CA ARG A 92 -2.23 8.74 -13.17
C ARG A 92 -3.24 8.87 -12.03
N LYS A 93 -3.56 10.10 -11.66
CA LYS A 93 -4.39 10.43 -10.47
C LYS A 93 -5.77 10.93 -10.85
N ALA A 94 -6.73 10.59 -10.01
CA ALA A 94 -8.03 11.23 -9.98
C ALA A 94 -7.92 12.67 -9.42
N PRO A 95 -8.87 13.57 -9.74
CA PRO A 95 -10.01 13.37 -10.63
C PRO A 95 -9.68 13.60 -12.12
N GLU A 96 -8.46 14.03 -12.47
CA GLU A 96 -8.09 14.25 -13.89
C GLU A 96 -8.14 12.96 -14.71
N HIS A 97 -7.82 11.84 -14.04
CA HIS A 97 -7.80 10.50 -14.60
C HIS A 97 -8.46 9.56 -13.58
N PRO A 98 -9.81 9.50 -13.54
CA PRO A 98 -10.53 8.57 -12.66
C PRO A 98 -10.24 7.11 -13.04
N PHE A 99 -10.75 6.17 -12.26
CA PHE A 99 -10.72 4.75 -12.58
C PHE A 99 -11.19 4.51 -14.03
N PRO A 100 -10.54 3.61 -14.79
CA PRO A 100 -9.45 2.72 -14.40
C PRO A 100 -8.03 3.26 -14.65
N ALA A 101 -7.82 4.57 -14.85
CA ALA A 101 -6.56 5.09 -15.37
C ALA A 101 -5.32 4.75 -14.52
N GLY A 102 -5.31 5.08 -13.23
CA GLY A 102 -4.20 4.77 -12.34
C GLY A 102 -4.00 3.27 -12.11
N PHE A 103 -5.12 2.52 -12.06
CA PHE A 103 -5.11 1.06 -11.96
C PHE A 103 -4.45 0.40 -13.18
N GLU A 104 -4.82 0.81 -14.39
CA GLU A 104 -4.23 0.31 -15.63
C GLU A 104 -2.75 0.68 -15.76
N ASP A 105 -2.31 1.82 -15.23
CA ASP A 105 -0.88 2.17 -15.20
C ASP A 105 -0.09 1.18 -14.34
N CYS A 106 -0.58 0.90 -13.13
CA CYS A 106 0.02 -0.09 -12.22
C CYS A 106 0.03 -1.50 -12.84
N TYR A 107 -1.09 -1.91 -13.44
CA TYR A 107 -1.23 -3.17 -14.16
C TYR A 107 -0.26 -3.27 -15.35
N ARG A 108 -0.13 -2.18 -16.11
CA ARG A 108 0.79 -2.09 -17.25
C ARG A 108 2.25 -2.21 -16.82
N VAL A 109 2.64 -1.59 -15.71
CA VAL A 109 4.03 -1.68 -15.23
C VAL A 109 4.37 -3.13 -14.88
N ILE A 110 3.51 -3.85 -14.16
CA ILE A 110 3.78 -5.26 -13.85
C ILE A 110 3.84 -6.12 -15.11
N ASP A 111 2.95 -5.89 -16.07
CA ASP A 111 2.95 -6.62 -17.34
C ASP A 111 4.25 -6.38 -18.13
N ILE A 112 4.77 -5.15 -18.16
CA ILE A 112 6.05 -4.83 -18.83
C ILE A 112 7.22 -5.52 -18.12
N ILE A 113 7.34 -5.39 -16.81
CA ILE A 113 8.53 -5.88 -16.09
C ILE A 113 8.60 -7.41 -16.04
N THR A 114 7.46 -8.08 -16.18
CA THR A 114 7.36 -9.55 -16.19
C THR A 114 7.61 -10.13 -17.57
N ASN A 115 7.19 -9.43 -18.63
CA ASN A 115 7.41 -9.84 -20.02
C ASN A 115 8.75 -9.36 -20.60
N ASN A 116 9.48 -8.46 -19.93
CA ASN A 116 10.75 -7.89 -20.40
C ASN A 116 11.87 -8.05 -19.37
N THR A 117 12.41 -9.27 -19.25
CA THR A 117 13.51 -9.59 -18.33
C THR A 117 14.79 -8.79 -18.62
N GLU A 118 14.99 -8.32 -19.87
CA GLU A 118 16.12 -7.46 -20.25
C GLU A 118 16.06 -6.07 -19.61
N LEU A 119 14.86 -5.54 -19.33
CA LEU A 119 14.68 -4.20 -18.74
C LEU A 119 14.96 -4.19 -17.24
N THR A 120 14.65 -5.28 -16.54
CA THR A 120 14.72 -5.34 -15.07
C THR A 120 15.88 -6.17 -14.55
N GLY A 121 16.43 -7.06 -15.38
CA GLY A 121 17.36 -8.10 -14.92
C GLY A 121 16.72 -9.11 -13.97
N ILE A 122 15.38 -9.14 -13.90
CA ILE A 122 14.60 -10.06 -13.07
C ILE A 122 14.07 -11.16 -13.97
N PRO A 123 14.53 -12.40 -13.81
CA PRO A 123 14.21 -13.47 -14.75
C PRO A 123 12.83 -14.11 -14.52
N ASP A 124 12.18 -13.82 -13.40
CA ASP A 124 10.98 -14.54 -12.94
C ASP A 124 10.08 -13.60 -12.11
N ILE A 125 8.79 -13.57 -12.45
CA ILE A 125 7.75 -12.82 -11.74
C ILE A 125 7.62 -13.24 -10.27
N SER A 126 7.96 -14.48 -9.92
CA SER A 126 7.99 -14.94 -8.52
C SER A 126 9.04 -14.18 -7.68
N LYS A 127 9.96 -13.46 -8.32
CA LYS A 127 10.95 -12.56 -7.70
C LYS A 127 10.49 -11.10 -7.65
N ILE A 128 9.25 -10.82 -8.00
CA ILE A 128 8.61 -9.52 -7.88
C ILE A 128 7.55 -9.64 -6.78
N ASN A 129 7.66 -8.81 -5.76
CA ASN A 129 6.65 -8.69 -4.72
C ASN A 129 5.99 -7.32 -4.82
N LEU A 130 4.67 -7.27 -4.69
CA LEU A 130 3.93 -6.01 -4.75
C LEU A 130 3.77 -5.49 -3.33
N ILE A 131 3.93 -4.19 -3.17
CA ILE A 131 3.76 -3.51 -1.90
C ILE A 131 3.08 -2.17 -2.10
N GLY A 132 2.15 -1.81 -1.22
CA GLY A 132 1.51 -0.51 -1.30
C GLY A 132 0.86 -0.10 0.02
N ASN A 133 0.71 1.20 0.21
CA ASN A 133 0.04 1.77 1.38
C ASN A 133 -1.27 2.46 0.99
N SER A 134 -2.32 2.38 1.81
CA SER A 134 -3.58 3.08 1.58
C SER A 134 -4.20 2.71 0.21
N ALA A 135 -4.51 3.71 -0.62
CA ALA A 135 -4.89 3.54 -2.03
C ALA A 135 -3.85 2.74 -2.86
N GLY A 136 -2.58 2.77 -2.51
CA GLY A 136 -1.56 1.91 -3.12
C GLY A 136 -1.73 0.45 -2.73
N GLY A 137 -2.14 0.17 -1.49
CA GLY A 137 -2.51 -1.17 -1.03
C GLY A 137 -3.74 -1.70 -1.79
N ASN A 138 -4.73 -0.84 -2.02
CA ASN A 138 -5.87 -1.14 -2.90
C ASN A 138 -5.39 -1.58 -4.30
N LEU A 139 -4.52 -0.80 -4.93
CA LEU A 139 -3.97 -1.09 -6.25
C LEU A 139 -3.20 -2.43 -6.27
N VAL A 140 -2.45 -2.76 -5.22
CA VAL A 140 -1.77 -4.06 -5.10
C VAL A 140 -2.79 -5.20 -5.11
N ALA A 141 -3.82 -5.12 -4.27
CA ALA A 141 -4.85 -6.15 -4.18
C ALA A 141 -5.60 -6.31 -5.52
N ALA A 142 -6.05 -5.21 -6.11
CA ALA A 142 -6.76 -5.20 -7.39
C ALA A 142 -5.91 -5.76 -8.54
N VAL A 143 -4.62 -5.40 -8.63
CA VAL A 143 -3.70 -5.92 -9.66
C VAL A 143 -3.49 -7.42 -9.49
N CYS A 144 -3.35 -7.91 -8.25
CA CYS A 144 -3.21 -9.35 -7.99
C CYS A 144 -4.48 -10.12 -8.39
N GLN A 145 -5.67 -9.58 -8.11
CA GLN A 145 -6.93 -10.16 -8.55
C GLN A 145 -7.04 -10.20 -10.07
N LYS A 146 -6.76 -9.08 -10.77
CA LYS A 146 -6.80 -9.03 -12.24
C LYS A 146 -5.83 -10.01 -12.90
N LEU A 147 -4.60 -10.13 -12.38
CA LEU A 147 -3.64 -11.12 -12.89
C LEU A 147 -4.17 -12.55 -12.76
N ARG A 148 -4.75 -12.89 -11.60
CA ARG A 148 -5.35 -14.21 -11.35
C ARG A 148 -6.53 -14.46 -12.30
N ASP A 149 -7.41 -13.49 -12.45
CA ASP A 149 -8.64 -13.62 -13.23
C ASP A 149 -8.34 -13.77 -14.73
N GLU A 150 -7.26 -13.14 -15.20
CA GLU A 150 -6.72 -13.32 -16.57
C GLU A 150 -5.86 -14.59 -16.73
N GLY A 151 -5.66 -15.37 -15.67
CA GLY A 151 -4.82 -16.58 -15.69
C GLY A 151 -3.34 -16.30 -15.96
N LYS A 152 -2.87 -15.08 -15.68
CA LYS A 152 -1.46 -14.70 -15.81
C LYS A 152 -0.64 -15.24 -14.64
N ALA A 153 0.67 -15.26 -14.83
CA ALA A 153 1.57 -15.55 -13.73
C ALA A 153 1.43 -14.49 -12.63
N LEU A 154 1.63 -14.91 -11.37
CA LEU A 154 1.42 -14.07 -10.19
C LEU A 154 2.75 -13.63 -9.58
N PRO A 155 2.78 -12.45 -8.92
CA PRO A 155 3.93 -12.04 -8.13
C PRO A 155 4.17 -13.00 -6.95
N GLY A 156 5.38 -12.97 -6.40
CA GLY A 156 5.76 -13.84 -5.29
C GLY A 156 4.91 -13.60 -4.04
N LYS A 157 4.77 -12.33 -3.62
CA LYS A 157 4.03 -11.91 -2.43
C LYS A 157 3.31 -10.57 -2.67
N GLN A 158 2.27 -10.32 -1.88
CA GLN A 158 1.58 -9.02 -1.81
C GLN A 158 1.63 -8.46 -0.38
N ILE A 159 2.04 -7.20 -0.23
CA ILE A 159 2.13 -6.51 1.07
C ILE A 159 1.20 -5.30 1.04
N LEU A 160 0.24 -5.29 1.95
CA LEU A 160 -0.87 -4.34 2.00
C LEU A 160 -0.78 -3.58 3.32
N ILE A 161 -0.41 -2.29 3.27
CA ILE A 161 -0.29 -1.44 4.46
C ILE A 161 -1.50 -0.51 4.51
N ASN A 162 -2.35 -0.67 5.53
CA ASN A 162 -3.60 0.08 5.72
C ASN A 162 -4.43 0.16 4.42
N PRO A 163 -4.69 -0.96 3.72
CA PRO A 163 -5.28 -0.92 2.38
C PRO A 163 -6.72 -0.41 2.42
N VAL A 164 -7.12 0.35 1.39
CA VAL A 164 -8.55 0.55 1.08
C VAL A 164 -9.05 -0.69 0.34
N THR A 165 -10.13 -1.31 0.80
CA THR A 165 -10.64 -2.56 0.21
C THR A 165 -12.15 -2.55 -0.02
N TYR A 166 -12.88 -1.62 0.60
CA TYR A 166 -14.33 -1.50 0.50
C TYR A 166 -14.77 -0.22 -0.21
N TRP A 167 -16.03 -0.21 -0.67
CA TRP A 167 -16.56 0.81 -1.58
C TRP A 167 -17.27 1.98 -0.88
N ASP A 168 -17.76 1.77 0.34
CA ASP A 168 -18.44 2.78 1.15
C ASP A 168 -17.73 3.00 2.48
N HIS A 169 -17.38 4.25 2.78
CA HIS A 169 -16.74 4.64 4.03
C HIS A 169 -17.66 5.49 4.92
N SER A 170 -18.97 5.48 4.68
CA SER A 170 -19.98 6.13 5.53
C SER A 170 -20.20 5.41 6.87
N GLU A 171 -20.92 6.03 7.81
CA GLU A 171 -21.25 5.39 9.09
C GLU A 171 -22.13 4.13 8.95
N GLU A 172 -22.77 3.95 7.78
CA GLU A 172 -23.60 2.79 7.44
C GLU A 172 -22.77 1.58 6.99
N ALA A 173 -21.50 1.78 6.61
CA ALA A 173 -20.60 0.70 6.25
C ALA A 173 -20.44 -0.29 7.41
N PRO A 174 -20.21 -1.60 7.16
CA PRO A 174 -20.29 -2.63 8.20
C PRO A 174 -19.13 -2.64 9.22
N PHE A 175 -18.29 -1.59 9.25
CA PHE A 175 -17.03 -1.56 9.99
C PHE A 175 -17.09 -0.60 11.17
N ASP A 176 -16.82 -1.10 12.38
CA ASP A 176 -16.80 -0.29 13.60
C ASP A 176 -15.64 0.71 13.59
N SER A 177 -14.51 0.38 12.96
CA SER A 177 -13.37 1.27 12.77
C SER A 177 -13.77 2.60 12.13
N ILE A 178 -14.72 2.62 11.20
CA ILE A 178 -15.23 3.86 10.61
C ILE A 178 -15.87 4.76 11.67
N ARG A 179 -16.67 4.19 12.58
CA ARG A 179 -17.38 4.96 13.62
C ARG A 179 -16.44 5.43 14.73
N VAL A 180 -15.46 4.62 15.11
CA VAL A 180 -14.58 4.94 16.24
C VAL A 180 -13.33 5.72 15.84
N ASN A 181 -12.82 5.53 14.61
CA ASN A 181 -11.58 6.14 14.12
C ASN A 181 -11.79 7.07 12.90
N GLY A 182 -13.01 7.19 12.38
CA GLY A 182 -13.31 8.03 11.20
C GLY A 182 -13.22 9.54 11.43
N HIS A 183 -12.80 9.97 12.61
CA HIS A 183 -12.69 11.36 13.05
C HIS A 183 -11.32 11.57 13.74
N ASP A 184 -10.83 12.81 13.76
CA ASP A 184 -9.70 13.27 14.59
C ASP A 184 -8.30 12.65 14.36
N TYR A 185 -8.15 11.52 13.67
CA TYR A 185 -6.87 10.81 13.45
C TYR A 185 -6.19 11.07 12.09
N GLY A 186 -6.48 12.23 11.48
CA GLY A 186 -5.86 12.67 10.21
C GLY A 186 -6.61 12.20 8.96
N LEU A 187 -6.69 10.88 8.74
CA LEU A 187 -7.64 10.31 7.78
C LEU A 187 -9.03 10.27 8.43
N THR A 188 -10.05 10.66 7.68
CA THR A 188 -11.44 10.65 8.15
C THR A 188 -12.33 9.90 7.17
N SER A 189 -13.44 9.37 7.67
CA SER A 189 -14.50 8.75 6.86
C SER A 189 -14.93 9.68 5.72
N LYS A 190 -15.12 10.96 6.04
CA LYS A 190 -15.48 11.98 5.04
C LYS A 190 -14.44 12.12 3.93
N LYS A 191 -13.14 12.20 4.27
CA LYS A 191 -12.07 12.29 3.27
C LYS A 191 -12.04 11.05 2.38
N MET A 192 -12.28 9.87 2.94
CA MET A 192 -12.34 8.64 2.17
C MET A 192 -13.49 8.63 1.18
N GLN A 193 -14.68 9.10 1.58
CA GLN A 193 -15.82 9.26 0.66
C GLN A 193 -15.50 10.26 -0.45
N GLU A 194 -14.85 11.39 -0.13
CA GLU A 194 -14.41 12.38 -1.14
C GLU A 194 -13.37 11.79 -2.11
N TYR A 195 -12.42 10.98 -1.62
CA TYR A 195 -11.45 10.27 -2.47
C TYR A 195 -12.12 9.24 -3.37
N MET A 196 -13.04 8.44 -2.83
CA MET A 196 -13.77 7.44 -3.60
C MET A 196 -14.63 8.09 -4.69
N GLU A 197 -15.28 9.22 -4.39
CA GLU A 197 -16.06 9.99 -5.39
C GLU A 197 -15.19 10.54 -6.52
N MET A 198 -13.99 11.03 -6.22
CA MET A 198 -13.06 11.46 -7.27
C MET A 198 -12.50 10.28 -8.06
N TYR A 199 -12.23 9.16 -7.40
CA TYR A 199 -11.64 7.98 -8.02
C TYR A 199 -12.63 7.26 -8.94
N GLU A 200 -13.85 7.03 -8.47
CA GLU A 200 -14.95 6.48 -9.25
C GLU A 200 -16.25 7.27 -8.95
N PRO A 201 -16.61 8.23 -9.83
CA PRO A 201 -17.81 9.03 -9.66
C PRO A 201 -19.11 8.23 -9.73
N ASP A 202 -19.13 7.09 -10.43
CA ASP A 202 -20.31 6.24 -10.55
C ASP A 202 -20.39 5.25 -9.38
N GLU A 203 -21.32 5.50 -8.45
CA GLU A 203 -21.54 4.66 -7.27
C GLU A 203 -21.84 3.19 -7.60
N GLU A 204 -22.52 2.93 -8.73
CA GLU A 204 -22.87 1.56 -9.13
C GLU A 204 -21.63 0.75 -9.53
N LEU A 205 -20.57 1.43 -9.99
CA LEU A 205 -19.32 0.79 -10.40
C LEU A 205 -18.37 0.52 -9.22
N ARG A 206 -18.50 1.25 -8.10
CA ARG A 206 -17.55 1.18 -6.97
C ARG A 206 -17.44 -0.21 -6.35
N GLN A 207 -18.46 -1.06 -6.50
CA GLN A 207 -18.45 -2.44 -6.03
C GLN A 207 -17.66 -3.40 -6.92
N SER A 208 -17.12 -2.93 -8.05
CA SER A 208 -16.17 -3.73 -8.84
C SER A 208 -14.98 -4.19 -7.98
N PRO A 209 -14.54 -5.46 -8.08
CA PRO A 209 -13.39 -5.95 -7.32
C PRO A 209 -12.07 -5.21 -7.66
N TYR A 210 -12.00 -4.55 -8.82
CA TYR A 210 -10.83 -3.75 -9.21
C TYR A 210 -10.84 -2.32 -8.64
N ILE A 211 -11.94 -1.92 -7.99
CA ILE A 211 -12.07 -0.67 -7.23
C ILE A 211 -12.09 -0.98 -5.73
N SER A 212 -12.88 -1.99 -5.34
CA SER A 212 -13.08 -2.43 -3.96
C SER A 212 -12.78 -3.93 -3.86
N PRO A 213 -11.51 -4.32 -3.67
CA PRO A 213 -11.06 -5.70 -3.65
C PRO A 213 -11.82 -6.65 -2.71
N LEU A 214 -12.43 -6.14 -1.64
CA LEU A 214 -13.25 -6.93 -0.72
C LEU A 214 -14.58 -7.41 -1.34
N MET A 215 -14.97 -6.84 -2.48
CA MET A 215 -16.17 -7.23 -3.23
C MET A 215 -15.93 -8.38 -4.22
N ALA A 216 -14.74 -8.99 -4.23
CA ALA A 216 -14.44 -10.13 -5.07
C ALA A 216 -15.21 -11.39 -4.62
N ASP A 217 -15.65 -12.21 -5.59
CA ASP A 217 -16.32 -13.48 -5.31
C ASP A 217 -15.35 -14.63 -4.94
N ASP A 218 -14.06 -14.47 -5.27
CA ASP A 218 -13.01 -15.47 -5.03
C ASP A 218 -11.77 -14.79 -4.45
N PHE A 219 -11.26 -15.33 -3.34
CA PHE A 219 -10.00 -14.91 -2.69
C PHE A 219 -8.93 -16.00 -2.71
N SER A 220 -9.19 -17.12 -3.40
CA SER A 220 -8.25 -18.21 -3.58
C SER A 220 -7.20 -17.88 -4.65
N ARG A 221 -6.09 -18.63 -4.64
CA ARG A 221 -5.02 -18.56 -5.65
C ARG A 221 -4.47 -17.14 -5.87
N LEU A 222 -4.46 -16.33 -4.81
CA LEU A 222 -3.76 -15.05 -4.79
C LEU A 222 -2.33 -15.25 -4.24
N PRO A 223 -1.41 -14.30 -4.49
CA PRO A 223 -0.09 -14.30 -3.86
C PRO A 223 -0.18 -14.36 -2.33
N GLU A 224 0.81 -15.00 -1.69
CA GLU A 224 0.96 -14.97 -0.23
C GLU A 224 0.97 -13.51 0.27
N ALA A 225 0.18 -13.22 1.30
CA ALA A 225 -0.11 -11.86 1.70
C ALA A 225 0.34 -11.52 3.13
N LEU A 226 0.84 -10.29 3.28
CA LEU A 226 0.97 -9.62 4.57
C LEU A 226 0.07 -8.38 4.57
N VAL A 227 -0.97 -8.41 5.39
CA VAL A 227 -1.84 -7.26 5.67
C VAL A 227 -1.37 -6.61 6.96
N ILE A 228 -1.08 -5.32 6.91
CA ILE A 228 -0.73 -4.50 8.06
C ILE A 228 -1.82 -3.46 8.24
N THR A 229 -2.41 -3.37 9.44
CA THR A 229 -3.44 -2.38 9.79
C THR A 229 -2.97 -1.49 10.93
N SER A 230 -3.56 -0.29 11.07
CA SER A 230 -3.30 0.63 12.16
C SER A 230 -4.45 0.62 13.17
N GLU A 231 -4.13 0.74 14.47
CA GLU A 231 -5.16 0.70 15.53
C GLU A 231 -6.16 1.86 15.43
N PHE A 232 -5.66 3.07 15.17
CA PHE A 232 -6.44 4.31 15.04
C PHE A 232 -6.60 4.70 13.56
N ASP A 233 -7.26 3.83 12.81
CA ASP A 233 -7.51 4.00 11.38
C ASP A 233 -8.96 3.60 11.04
N PRO A 234 -9.72 4.42 10.27
CA PRO A 234 -11.03 4.01 9.79
C PRO A 234 -10.99 2.78 8.88
N LEU A 235 -9.89 2.53 8.15
CA LEU A 235 -9.75 1.41 7.22
C LEU A 235 -9.31 0.10 7.88
N ARG A 236 -9.18 0.09 9.21
CA ARG A 236 -8.65 -1.05 9.95
C ARG A 236 -9.47 -2.32 9.70
N ASP A 237 -10.78 -2.25 9.92
CA ASP A 237 -11.61 -3.46 9.89
C ASP A 237 -11.76 -3.99 8.45
N GLU A 238 -11.89 -3.12 7.43
CA GLU A 238 -11.97 -3.58 6.03
C GLU A 238 -10.67 -4.24 5.56
N GLY A 239 -9.51 -3.70 5.97
CA GLY A 239 -8.21 -4.30 5.66
C GLY A 239 -8.04 -5.66 6.33
N GLU A 240 -8.41 -5.78 7.61
CA GLU A 240 -8.40 -7.05 8.34
C GLU A 240 -9.37 -8.06 7.73
N GLU A 241 -10.58 -7.64 7.36
CA GLU A 241 -11.59 -8.48 6.70
C GLU A 241 -11.09 -9.03 5.36
N TYR A 242 -10.46 -8.20 4.53
CA TYR A 242 -9.83 -8.68 3.29
C TYR A 242 -8.79 -9.78 3.56
N GLY A 243 -7.95 -9.58 4.59
CA GLY A 243 -6.99 -10.60 5.02
C GLY A 243 -7.65 -11.89 5.54
N ILE A 244 -8.78 -11.80 6.22
CA ILE A 244 -9.56 -12.94 6.72
C ILE A 244 -10.14 -13.72 5.54
N GLN A 245 -10.81 -13.06 4.59
CA GLN A 245 -11.37 -13.68 3.40
C GLN A 245 -10.31 -14.44 2.59
N MET A 246 -9.10 -13.88 2.46
CA MET A 246 -7.97 -14.59 1.84
C MET A 246 -7.57 -15.87 2.59
N LYS A 247 -7.49 -15.82 3.93
CA LYS A 247 -7.17 -17.01 4.74
C LYS A 247 -8.24 -18.09 4.59
N GLU A 248 -9.51 -17.70 4.65
CA GLU A 248 -10.64 -18.63 4.55
C GLU A 248 -10.71 -19.31 3.17
N ALA A 249 -10.35 -18.57 2.11
CA ALA A 249 -10.20 -19.12 0.77
C ALA A 249 -8.91 -19.94 0.54
N GLY A 250 -8.08 -20.13 1.58
CA GLY A 250 -6.87 -20.94 1.54
C GLY A 250 -5.63 -20.23 0.98
N THR A 251 -5.68 -18.91 0.75
CA THR A 251 -4.49 -18.13 0.40
C THR A 251 -3.64 -17.89 1.66
N PRO A 252 -2.33 -18.21 1.67
CA PRO A 252 -1.48 -17.96 2.81
C PRO A 252 -1.41 -16.47 3.14
N THR A 253 -2.00 -16.07 4.27
CA THR A 253 -2.07 -14.66 4.66
C THR A 253 -1.67 -14.47 6.12
N ARG A 254 -0.97 -13.37 6.40
CA ARG A 254 -0.66 -12.86 7.75
C ARG A 254 -1.32 -11.50 7.91
N ILE A 255 -1.89 -11.25 9.08
CA ILE A 255 -2.56 -9.98 9.42
C ILE A 255 -1.86 -9.47 10.67
N PHE A 256 -1.37 -8.25 10.64
CA PHE A 256 -0.65 -7.62 11.74
C PHE A 256 -1.23 -6.23 12.01
N GLN A 257 -1.64 -5.98 13.24
CA GLN A 257 -2.12 -4.67 13.64
C GLN A 257 -1.00 -3.90 14.37
N ALA A 258 -0.61 -2.76 13.82
CA ALA A 258 0.34 -1.82 14.41
C ALA A 258 -0.37 -0.96 15.48
N THR A 259 -0.29 -1.41 16.73
CA THR A 259 -0.85 -0.71 17.89
C THR A 259 -0.23 0.66 18.11
N GLY A 260 -1.01 1.65 18.52
CA GLY A 260 -0.56 3.02 18.79
C GLY A 260 -0.29 3.86 17.53
N THR A 261 -0.72 3.39 16.36
CA THR A 261 -0.47 4.08 15.07
C THR A 261 -1.74 4.57 14.40
N VAL A 262 -1.58 5.56 13.52
CA VAL A 262 -2.61 6.13 12.64
C VAL A 262 -2.36 5.73 11.19
N HIS A 263 -3.34 5.94 10.31
CA HIS A 263 -3.35 5.52 8.91
C HIS A 263 -2.03 5.70 8.12
N ASP A 264 -1.42 6.89 8.12
CA ASP A 264 -0.22 7.16 7.31
C ASP A 264 1.10 7.04 8.09
N PHE A 265 1.15 6.24 9.17
CA PHE A 265 2.34 6.15 10.04
C PHE A 265 3.64 5.81 9.29
N ILE A 266 3.56 5.04 8.20
CA ILE A 266 4.72 4.63 7.41
C ILE A 266 5.44 5.84 6.77
N THR A 267 4.70 6.91 6.47
CA THR A 267 5.23 8.17 5.90
C THR A 267 5.45 9.26 6.96
N GLY A 268 4.90 9.07 8.17
CA GLY A 268 5.00 10.01 9.28
C GLY A 268 6.42 10.12 9.84
N SER A 269 6.98 11.33 9.82
CA SER A 269 8.35 11.61 10.31
C SER A 269 8.53 11.44 11.82
N SER A 270 7.45 11.41 12.60
CA SER A 270 7.46 11.27 14.07
C SER A 270 7.38 9.83 14.57
N MET A 271 7.09 8.86 13.70
CA MET A 271 6.84 7.45 14.07
C MET A 271 8.00 6.53 13.64
N THR A 272 9.24 6.98 13.79
CA THR A 272 10.42 6.29 13.25
C THR A 272 10.55 4.84 13.71
N ASP A 273 10.38 4.59 15.01
CA ASP A 273 10.67 3.27 15.59
C ASP A 273 9.67 2.21 15.12
N ILE A 274 8.37 2.55 15.07
CA ILE A 274 7.34 1.62 14.61
C ILE A 274 7.42 1.41 13.09
N THR A 275 7.79 2.44 12.32
CA THR A 275 8.04 2.30 10.88
C THR A 275 9.23 1.37 10.62
N GLU A 276 10.31 1.47 11.40
CA GLU A 276 11.45 0.54 11.31
C GLU A 276 11.06 -0.90 11.66
N LYS A 277 10.33 -1.10 12.76
CA LYS A 277 9.80 -2.42 13.13
C LYS A 277 8.88 -3.00 12.05
N THR A 278 8.09 -2.16 11.40
CA THR A 278 7.20 -2.57 10.30
C THR A 278 8.00 -3.00 9.08
N TYR A 279 9.06 -2.27 8.70
CA TYR A 279 9.93 -2.71 7.61
C TYR A 279 10.73 -3.97 7.95
N GLN A 280 11.09 -4.16 9.21
CA GLN A 280 11.69 -5.42 9.67
C GLN A 280 10.69 -6.59 9.57
N LEU A 281 9.45 -6.40 10.00
CA LEU A 281 8.36 -7.38 9.81
C LEU A 281 8.18 -7.73 8.33
N ILE A 282 8.14 -6.72 7.44
CA ILE A 282 8.05 -6.92 5.99
C ILE A 282 9.26 -7.71 5.47
N LYS A 283 10.46 -7.39 5.93
CA LYS A 283 11.67 -8.14 5.56
C LYS A 283 11.59 -9.60 5.99
N ASP A 284 11.18 -9.87 7.23
CA ASP A 284 11.05 -11.22 7.76
C ASP A 284 9.96 -12.00 7.02
N PHE A 285 8.86 -11.35 6.67
CA PHE A 285 7.82 -11.93 5.81
C PHE A 285 8.38 -12.30 4.44
N LEU A 286 9.08 -11.38 3.78
CA LEU A 286 9.65 -11.60 2.45
C LEU A 286 10.67 -12.76 2.46
N ASP A 287 11.49 -12.84 3.51
CA ASP A 287 12.50 -13.89 3.69
C ASP A 287 11.91 -15.26 4.09
N GLY A 288 10.62 -15.32 4.44
CA GLY A 288 9.96 -16.55 4.90
C GLY A 288 10.25 -16.90 6.36
N ASN A 289 10.68 -15.92 7.15
CA ASN A 289 11.04 -16.07 8.56
C ASN A 289 9.87 -15.81 9.52
N LEU A 290 8.67 -15.46 9.01
CA LEU A 290 7.47 -15.36 9.84
C LEU A 290 6.81 -16.74 9.97
N GLU A 291 7.07 -17.40 11.10
CA GLU A 291 6.39 -18.64 11.47
C GLU A 291 4.87 -18.45 11.60
N GLY A 292 4.12 -19.54 11.41
CA GLY A 292 2.66 -19.53 11.29
C GLY A 292 1.91 -19.03 12.52
N SER A 293 1.02 -18.06 12.30
CA SER A 293 -0.06 -17.59 13.17
C SER A 293 0.29 -17.29 14.64
N GLU A 294 0.83 -16.11 14.91
CA GLU A 294 0.58 -15.46 16.20
C GLU A 294 0.09 -14.02 15.99
N THR A 295 -1.15 -13.78 16.36
CA THR A 295 -1.69 -12.46 16.69
C THR A 295 -0.92 -11.91 17.89
N SER A 296 0.27 -11.35 17.68
CA SER A 296 1.04 -10.69 18.72
C SER A 296 0.65 -9.21 18.78
N GLY A 297 -0.37 -8.92 19.60
CA GLY A 297 -0.89 -7.56 19.78
C GLY A 297 -1.62 -7.37 21.11
N LYS A 298 -1.19 -8.01 22.19
CA LYS A 298 -1.57 -7.62 23.56
C LYS A 298 -0.34 -7.61 24.45
N GLN A 299 0.41 -6.52 24.43
CA GLN A 299 1.27 -6.20 25.57
C GLN A 299 0.36 -5.70 26.70
N ASN A 300 0.15 -6.56 27.71
CA ASN A 300 -0.44 -6.15 28.98
C ASN A 300 0.56 -5.25 29.72
N ASP A 301 0.34 -3.94 29.65
CA ASP A 301 1.05 -2.98 30.50
C ASP A 301 0.37 -2.92 31.88
N THR A 302 0.64 -3.92 32.72
CA THR A 302 0.37 -3.83 34.17
C THR A 302 1.59 -3.27 34.88
N THR A 303 1.81 -1.96 34.74
CA THR A 303 2.63 -1.20 35.69
C THR A 303 1.70 -0.44 36.63
N SER A 304 1.21 -1.14 37.65
CA SER A 304 0.41 -0.55 38.72
C SER A 304 1.24 0.49 39.48
N LYS A 305 0.72 1.72 39.49
CA LYS A 305 1.08 2.81 40.41
C LYS A 305 1.33 2.29 41.83
N LYS A 306 2.57 2.41 42.31
CA LYS A 306 2.88 2.56 43.74
C LYS A 306 3.42 3.96 43.95
N LEU A 307 2.55 4.86 44.40
CA LEU A 307 2.91 6.13 45.03
C LEU A 307 1.78 6.48 46.00
N GLY A 308 2.15 6.65 47.28
CA GLY A 308 1.32 7.32 48.27
C GLY A 308 1.06 6.51 49.53
N GLU A 309 2.01 6.54 50.48
CA GLU A 309 1.72 6.89 51.88
C GLU A 309 3.06 7.20 52.57
N ALA A 310 3.28 8.49 52.81
CA ALA A 310 4.33 9.01 53.67
C ALA A 310 3.83 8.98 55.11
N GLY A 311 4.74 8.66 56.04
CA GLY A 311 4.60 9.01 57.44
C GLY A 311 4.87 10.49 57.71
#